data_AF-A0A249PLD3-F1
#
_entry.id   AF-A0A249PLD3-F1
#
_cell.length_a   1.000
_cell.length_b   1.000
_cell.length_c   1.000
_cell.angle_alpha   90.00
_cell.angle_beta   90.00
_cell.angle_gamma   90.00
#
_symmetry.space_group_name_H-M   'P 1'
#
loop_
_entity.id
_entity.type
_entity.pdbx_description
1 polymer ?
#
loop_
_entity_poly.entity_id
_entity_poly.type
_entity_poly.pdbx_seq_one_letter_code
_entity_poly.pdbx_strand_id
1 'polypeptide(L)' 'MYAIAAHEFGHALGFAHEQNRPDAPAQCRAENAQGTTGDYNVTKYDPFSIMNYCNPTWNGDGKLSELDIEAVQKFYGK' A
#
# COMPACT_ATOMS: atom_id res chain seq x y z
N MET A 1 -6.08 11.11 -13.14
CA MET A 1 -6.13 12.23 -12.17
C MET A 1 -6.60 11.79 -10.76
N TYR A 2 -7.19 10.60 -10.55
CA TYR A 2 -7.66 10.16 -9.23
C TYR A 2 -6.70 9.21 -8.48
N ALA A 3 -5.66 8.70 -9.15
CA ALA A 3 -4.79 7.66 -8.58
C ALA A 3 -4.01 8.10 -7.33
N ILE A 4 -3.64 9.38 -7.25
CA ILE A 4 -3.00 9.94 -6.06
C ILE A 4 -4.03 10.10 -4.93
N ALA A 5 -5.25 10.53 -5.22
CA ALA A 5 -6.25 10.76 -4.17
C ALA A 5 -6.53 9.49 -3.34
N ALA A 6 -6.76 8.35 -3.99
CA ALA A 6 -7.01 7.10 -3.27
C ALA A 6 -5.79 6.62 -2.44
N HIS A 7 -4.57 6.87 -2.92
CA HIS A 7 -3.33 6.64 -2.18
C HIS A 7 -3.25 7.51 -0.91
N GLU A 8 -3.50 8.82 -1.05
CA GLU A 8 -3.49 9.74 0.10
C GLU A 8 -4.60 9.44 1.11
N PHE A 9 -5.76 8.96 0.65
CA PHE A 9 -6.80 8.46 1.56
C PHE A 9 -6.36 7.20 2.31
N GLY A 10 -5.56 6.33 1.68
CA GLY A 10 -4.89 5.23 2.37
C GLY A 10 -4.02 5.72 3.54
N HIS A 11 -3.21 6.75 3.32
CA HIS A 11 -2.46 7.39 4.40
C HIS A 11 -3.35 8.02 5.47
N ALA A 12 -4.46 8.68 5.09
CA ALA A 12 -5.41 9.25 6.03
C ALA A 12 -6.10 8.17 6.91
N LEU A 13 -6.27 6.96 6.38
CA LEU A 13 -6.73 5.78 7.11
C LEU A 13 -5.61 5.06 7.88
N GLY A 14 -4.38 5.58 7.87
CA GLY A 14 -3.25 5.04 8.64
C GLY A 14 -2.46 3.92 7.95
N PHE A 15 -2.61 3.72 6.64
CA PHE A 15 -1.80 2.75 5.91
C PHE A 15 -0.44 3.34 5.54
N ALA A 16 0.62 2.61 5.89
CA ALA A 16 1.99 2.91 5.46
C ALA A 16 2.23 2.40 4.03
N HIS A 17 3.33 2.85 3.42
CA HIS A 17 3.74 2.35 2.11
C HIS A 17 4.03 0.85 2.13
N GLU A 18 3.57 0.15 1.11
CA GLU A 18 3.69 -1.30 1.00
C GLU A 18 5.14 -1.74 0.80
N GLN A 19 5.95 -0.96 0.07
CA GLN A 19 7.38 -1.24 -0.10
C GLN A 19 8.21 -1.04 1.18
N ASN A 20 7.66 -0.39 2.22
CA ASN A 20 8.36 -0.24 3.51
C ASN A 20 8.28 -1.52 4.36
N ARG A 21 7.50 -2.51 3.94
CA ARG A 21 7.37 -3.77 4.68
C ARG A 21 8.66 -4.58 4.66
N PRO A 22 9.01 -5.27 5.76
CA PRO A 22 10.24 -6.08 5.81
C PRO A 22 10.22 -7.30 4.88
N ASP A 23 9.03 -7.80 4.52
CA ASP A 23 8.82 -8.93 3.60
C ASP A 23 8.72 -8.51 2.12
N ALA A 24 8.81 -7.21 1.81
CA ALA A 24 8.84 -6.73 0.44
C ALA A 24 10.15 -7.13 -0.29
N PRO A 25 10.11 -7.37 -1.62
CA PRO A 25 11.30 -7.65 -2.42
C PRO A 25 12.39 -6.60 -2.19
N ALA A 26 13.65 -7.03 -2.12
CA ALA A 26 14.77 -6.14 -1.78
C ALA A 26 14.87 -4.93 -2.73
N GLN A 27 14.58 -5.13 -4.02
CA GLN A 27 14.53 -4.06 -5.02
C GLN A 27 13.48 -2.97 -4.68
N CYS A 28 12.30 -3.38 -4.19
CA CYS A 28 11.23 -2.46 -3.81
C CYS A 28 11.56 -1.71 -2.52
N ARG A 29 12.20 -2.38 -1.55
CA ARG A 29 12.66 -1.74 -0.32
C ARG A 29 13.77 -0.72 -0.55
N ALA A 30 14.57 -0.90 -1.60
CA ALA A 30 15.63 0.03 -1.99
C ALA A 30 15.09 1.26 -2.75
N GLU A 31 13.90 1.18 -3.35
CA GLU A 31 13.27 2.30 -4.05
C GLU A 31 12.65 3.29 -3.08
N ASN A 32 13.34 4.42 -2.87
CA ASN A 32 12.78 5.66 -2.34
C ASN A 32 11.81 5.47 -1.16
N ALA A 33 12.17 4.58 -0.22
CA ALA A 33 11.35 4.29 0.95
C ALA A 33 11.02 5.61 1.67
N GLN A 34 9.74 5.99 1.64
CA GLN A 34 9.26 7.23 2.21
C GLN A 34 8.35 6.92 3.40
N GLY A 35 8.41 7.75 4.44
CA GLY A 35 7.57 7.60 5.62
C GLY A 35 8.08 6.49 6.55
N THR A 36 7.18 5.98 7.38
CA THR A 36 7.51 4.98 8.40
C THR A 36 7.23 3.55 7.90
N THR A 37 7.83 2.57 8.57
CA THR A 37 7.35 1.18 8.51
C THR A 37 6.06 1.09 9.30
N GLY A 38 5.05 0.38 8.77
CA GLY A 38 3.79 0.16 9.46
C GLY A 38 3.93 -0.79 10.66
N ASP A 39 2.98 -0.72 11.59
CA ASP A 39 3.01 -1.50 12.83
C ASP A 39 2.59 -2.97 12.63
N TYR A 40 1.70 -3.23 11.67
CA TYR A 40 1.08 -4.55 11.46
C TYR A 40 1.06 -4.94 9.98
N ASN A 41 1.43 -6.20 9.70
CA ASN A 41 1.23 -6.83 8.40
C ASN A 41 -0.14 -7.52 8.37
N VAL A 42 -1.18 -6.78 7.97
CA VAL A 42 -2.58 -7.26 8.01
C VAL A 42 -2.92 -8.26 6.90
N THR A 43 -2.25 -8.10 5.76
CA THR A 43 -2.30 -8.97 4.59
C THR A 43 -0.87 -9.37 4.19
N LYS A 44 -0.73 -10.29 3.22
CA LYS A 44 0.57 -10.58 2.59
C LYS A 44 1.04 -9.36 1.80
N TYR A 45 2.35 -9.30 1.51
CA TYR A 45 2.89 -8.27 0.62
C TYR A 45 2.15 -8.27 -0.73
N ASP A 46 1.72 -7.10 -1.17
CA ASP A 46 0.97 -6.91 -2.40
C ASP A 46 1.74 -6.04 -3.42
N PRO A 47 2.26 -6.63 -4.51
CA PRO A 47 2.92 -5.87 -5.57
C PRO A 47 1.97 -4.93 -6.32
N PHE A 48 0.64 -5.10 -6.21
CA PHE A 48 -0.36 -4.29 -6.90
C PHE A 48 -1.11 -3.33 -5.96
N SER A 49 -0.69 -3.23 -4.70
CA SER A 49 -1.30 -2.29 -3.76
C SER A 49 -1.17 -0.86 -4.27
N ILE A 50 -2.22 -0.06 -4.04
CA ILE A 50 -2.18 1.39 -4.30
C ILE A 50 -1.11 2.11 -3.45
N MET A 51 -0.70 1.50 -2.33
CA MET A 51 0.31 2.02 -1.42
C MET A 51 1.74 1.60 -1.80
N ASN A 52 1.92 0.91 -2.93
CA ASN A 52 3.21 0.38 -3.35
C ASN A 52 3.83 1.19 -4.48
N TYR A 53 5.02 1.76 -4.25
CA TYR A 53 5.78 2.42 -5.33
C TYR A 53 6.29 1.44 -6.39
N CYS A 54 6.48 0.18 -6.00
CA CYS A 54 6.85 -0.91 -6.87
C CYS A 54 5.68 -1.43 -7.73
N ASN A 55 4.51 -0.80 -7.65
CA ASN A 55 3.35 -1.21 -8.44
C ASN A 55 3.62 -1.00 -9.93
N PRO A 56 3.50 -2.06 -10.77
CA PRO A 56 3.74 -1.94 -12.21
C PRO A 56 2.77 -0.98 -12.90
N THR A 57 1.62 -0.71 -12.27
CA THR A 57 0.69 0.35 -12.66
C THR A 57 0.74 1.43 -11.58
N TRP A 58 1.26 2.63 -11.90
CA TRP A 58 1.40 3.72 -10.93
C TRP A 58 0.12 3.93 -10.09
N ASN A 59 0.23 3.74 -8.77
CA ASN A 59 -0.87 3.77 -7.79
C ASN A 59 -2.10 2.92 -8.18
N GLY A 60 -1.89 1.76 -8.81
CA GLY A 60 -2.98 0.86 -9.21
C GLY A 60 -3.99 1.47 -10.18
N ASP A 61 -3.63 2.53 -10.93
CA ASP A 61 -4.57 3.35 -11.73
C ASP A 61 -5.72 3.94 -10.89
N GLY A 62 -5.48 4.15 -9.59
CA GLY A 62 -6.46 4.63 -8.63
C GLY A 62 -7.47 3.58 -8.17
N LYS A 63 -7.19 2.30 -8.41
CA LYS A 63 -8.00 1.19 -7.94
C LYS A 63 -7.29 0.51 -6.77
N LEU A 64 -8.09 0.17 -5.76
CA LEU A 64 -7.65 -0.67 -4.66
C LEU A 64 -7.47 -2.11 -5.16
N SER A 65 -6.40 -2.77 -4.74
CA SER A 65 -6.28 -4.21 -4.92
C SER A 65 -7.25 -4.98 -4.02
N GLU A 66 -7.37 -6.29 -4.23
CA GLU A 66 -8.16 -7.15 -3.32
C GLU A 66 -7.62 -7.11 -1.89
N LEU A 67 -6.30 -7.01 -1.72
CA LEU A 67 -5.64 -6.99 -0.42
C LEU A 67 -5.72 -5.60 0.25
N ASP A 68 -5.75 -4.51 -0.52
CA ASP A 68 -6.06 -3.17 0.00
C ASP A 68 -7.47 -3.16 0.62
N ILE A 69 -8.45 -3.73 -0.10
CA ILE A 69 -9.84 -3.83 0.36
C ILE A 69 -9.94 -4.72 1.62
N GLU A 70 -9.27 -5.87 1.62
CA GLU A 70 -9.24 -6.76 2.78
C GLU A 70 -8.65 -6.08 4.02
N ALA A 71 -7.54 -5.34 3.85
CA ALA A 71 -6.88 -4.65 4.96
C ALA A 71 -7.78 -3.56 5.57
N VAL A 72 -8.41 -2.73 4.73
CA VAL A 72 -9.35 -1.70 5.20
C VAL A 72 -10.54 -2.34 5.93
N GLN A 73 -11.12 -3.41 5.38
CA GLN A 73 -12.25 -4.10 6.00
C GLN A 73 -11.90 -4.76 7.32
N LYS A 74 -10.67 -5.27 7.50
CA LYS A 74 -10.20 -5.83 8.78
C LYS A 74 -10.07 -4.78 9.88
N PHE A 75 -9.64 -3.57 9.55
CA PHE A 75 -9.49 -2.50 10.55
C PHE A 75 -10.78 -1.72 10.80
N TYR A 76 -11.55 -1.42 9.76
CA TYR A 76 -12.68 -0.48 9.81
C TYR A 76 -14.06 -1.14 9.63
N GLY A 77 -14.11 -2.44 9.38
CA GLY A 77 -15.35 -3.19 9.18
C GLY A 77 -15.85 -3.18 7.73
N LYS A 78 -16.96 -3.89 7.52
CA LYS A 78 -17.70 -3.94 6.25
C LYS A 78 -18.99 -3.15 6.35
#